data_AF-A0A6A4ILF4-F1
#
_entry.id   AF-A0A6A4ILF4-F1
#
_cell.length_a   1.000
_cell.length_b   1.000
_cell.length_c   1.000
_cell.angle_alpha   90.00
_cell.angle_beta   90.00
_cell.angle_gamma   90.00
#
_symmetry.space_group_name_H-M   'P 1'
#
loop_
_entity.id
_entity.type
_entity.pdbx_description
1 polymer ?
#
loop_
_entity_poly.entity_id
_entity_poly.type
_entity_poly.pdbx_seq_one_letter_code
_entity_poly.pdbx_strand_id
1 'polypeptide(L)'
;KLLDDAQADMDRCQSELRRLRDLLKEIETRQDVLGAYIACVRSAMSPIHKLPQEMLGEIFKYVCCGDIGVNCIWEDGKQQLPTITLSRVCIRWYNLVNSIPGLWSSFGIRDSDSANFSLFDLFLERSRSHPIDLTISDFRSKLHTDSLSSLKLIENSNRWR
;
A
#
# COMPACT_ATOMS: atom_id res chain seq x y z
N LYS A 1 51.45 18.61 -44.38
CA LYS A 1 51.78 17.16 -44.34
C LYS A 1 51.78 16.63 -42.92
N LEU A 2 52.85 16.82 -42.11
CA LEU A 2 52.88 16.33 -40.71
C LEU A 2 51.68 16.78 -39.84
N LEU A 3 51.25 18.04 -39.98
CA LEU A 3 50.08 18.58 -39.29
C LEU A 3 48.75 17.97 -39.78
N ASP A 4 48.64 17.70 -41.07
CA ASP A 4 47.42 17.12 -41.68
C ASP A 4 47.28 15.65 -41.29
N ASP A 5 48.39 14.92 -41.25
CA ASP A 5 48.44 13.52 -40.82
C ASP A 5 48.05 13.39 -39.33
N ALA A 6 48.56 14.29 -38.48
CA ALA A 6 48.19 14.35 -37.07
C ALA A 6 46.70 14.70 -36.86
N GLN A 7 46.14 15.57 -37.70
CA GLN A 7 44.72 15.91 -37.66
C GLN A 7 43.85 14.72 -38.07
N ALA A 8 44.22 13.99 -39.11
CA ALA A 8 43.51 12.79 -39.54
C ALA A 8 43.51 11.69 -38.46
N ASP A 9 44.64 11.50 -37.77
CA ASP A 9 44.73 10.58 -36.63
C ASP A 9 43.85 11.02 -35.46
N MET A 10 43.79 12.32 -35.16
CA MET A 10 42.91 12.85 -34.13
C MET A 10 41.44 12.65 -34.47
N ASP A 11 41.03 12.90 -35.72
CA ASP A 11 39.65 12.71 -36.19
C ASP A 11 39.23 11.23 -36.14
N ARG A 12 40.17 10.33 -36.45
CA ARG A 12 39.98 8.88 -36.30
C ARG A 12 39.78 8.48 -34.84
N CYS A 13 40.63 8.96 -33.94
CA CYS A 13 40.48 8.71 -32.50
C CYS A 13 39.14 9.24 -31.97
N GLN A 14 38.73 10.45 -32.37
CA GLN A 14 37.44 11.01 -31.97
C GLN A 14 36.26 10.17 -32.47
N SER A 15 36.36 9.63 -33.68
CA SER A 15 35.30 8.79 -34.26
C SER A 15 35.18 7.45 -33.53
N GLU A 16 36.29 6.80 -33.19
CA GLU A 16 36.27 5.60 -32.34
C GLU A 16 35.73 5.89 -30.94
N LEU A 17 36.09 7.03 -30.35
CA LEU A 17 35.61 7.42 -29.04
C LEU A 17 34.09 7.64 -29.04
N ARG A 18 33.54 8.26 -30.10
CA ARG A 18 32.08 8.36 -30.32
C ARG A 18 31.45 6.97 -30.40
N ARG A 19 31.97 6.09 -31.25
CA ARG A 19 31.46 4.72 -31.43
C ARG A 19 31.45 3.92 -30.13
N LEU A 20 32.53 4.01 -29.34
CA LEU A 20 32.62 3.30 -28.06
C LEU A 20 31.66 3.86 -27.01
N ARG A 21 31.44 5.18 -26.99
CA ARG A 21 30.42 5.80 -26.11
C ARG A 21 29.01 5.36 -26.49
N ASP A 22 28.71 5.28 -27.78
CA ASP A 22 27.40 4.81 -28.25
C ASP A 22 27.18 3.34 -27.88
N LEU A 23 28.21 2.50 -28.04
CA LEU A 23 28.15 1.09 -27.64
C LEU A 23 27.99 0.93 -26.12
N LEU A 24 28.71 1.72 -25.32
CA LEU A 24 28.57 1.71 -23.86
C LEU A 24 27.12 2.02 -23.46
N LYS A 25 26.56 3.08 -24.03
CA LYS A 25 25.17 3.48 -23.79
C LYS A 25 24.18 2.37 -24.19
N GLU A 26 24.41 1.71 -25.32
CA GLU A 26 23.58 0.57 -25.73
C GLU A 26 23.63 -0.56 -24.69
N ILE A 27 24.82 -0.92 -24.21
CA ILE A 27 24.98 -1.97 -23.21
C ILE A 27 24.33 -1.59 -21.88
N GLU A 28 24.50 -0.34 -21.41
CA GLU A 28 23.84 0.17 -20.20
C GLU A 28 22.32 0.07 -20.30
N THR A 29 21.74 0.51 -21.42
CA THR A 29 20.28 0.39 -21.63
C THR A 29 19.80 -1.06 -21.63
N ARG A 30 20.56 -1.99 -22.22
CA ARG A 30 20.25 -3.43 -22.18
C ARG A 30 20.35 -3.96 -20.75
N GLN A 31 21.35 -3.52 -19.99
CA GLN A 31 21.53 -3.91 -18.58
C GLN A 31 20.34 -3.47 -17.72
N ASP A 32 19.85 -2.24 -17.91
CA ASP A 32 18.69 -1.71 -17.18
C ASP A 32 17.42 -2.53 -17.50
N VAL A 33 17.18 -2.81 -18.78
CA VAL A 33 16.02 -3.63 -19.21
C VAL A 33 16.09 -5.03 -18.62
N LEU A 34 17.26 -5.68 -18.68
CA LEU A 34 17.46 -7.01 -18.10
C LEU A 34 17.33 -6.99 -16.57
N GLY A 35 17.84 -5.95 -15.92
CA GLY A 35 17.69 -5.75 -14.48
C GLY A 35 16.22 -5.67 -14.06
N ALA A 36 15.43 -4.85 -14.77
CA ALA A 36 13.98 -4.74 -14.56
C ALA A 36 13.26 -6.07 -14.82
N TYR A 37 13.61 -6.78 -15.89
CA TYR A 37 13.06 -8.10 -16.20
C TYR A 37 13.35 -9.13 -15.10
N ILE A 38 14.59 -9.21 -14.61
CA ILE A 38 14.97 -10.10 -13.51
C ILE A 38 14.19 -9.76 -12.23
N ALA A 39 14.03 -8.47 -11.91
CA ALA A 39 13.25 -8.05 -10.76
C ALA A 39 11.77 -8.48 -10.88
N CYS A 40 11.18 -8.34 -12.06
CA CYS A 40 9.82 -8.79 -12.35
C CYS A 40 9.68 -10.31 -12.18
N VAL A 41 10.59 -11.10 -12.76
CA VAL A 41 10.60 -12.56 -12.65
C VAL A 41 10.77 -13.00 -11.19
N ARG A 42 11.71 -12.39 -10.44
CA ARG A 42 11.89 -12.67 -9.00
C ARG A 42 10.64 -12.35 -8.20
N SER A 43 9.99 -11.22 -8.48
CA SER A 43 8.72 -10.86 -7.85
C SER A 43 7.65 -11.91 -8.15
N ALA A 44 7.43 -12.26 -9.42
CA ALA A 44 6.43 -13.25 -9.83
C ALA A 44 6.68 -14.66 -9.24
N MET A 45 7.95 -15.04 -9.07
CA MET A 45 8.33 -16.31 -8.45
C MET A 45 8.28 -16.30 -6.92
N SER A 46 8.04 -15.14 -6.30
CA SER A 46 7.98 -15.02 -4.84
C SER A 46 6.96 -16.01 -4.25
N PRO A 47 7.31 -16.72 -3.16
CA PRO A 47 6.43 -17.70 -2.53
C PRO A 47 5.02 -17.18 -2.23
N ILE A 48 4.90 -15.87 -1.96
CA ILE A 48 3.63 -15.22 -1.64
C ILE A 48 2.60 -15.30 -2.78
N HIS A 49 3.05 -15.41 -4.04
CA HIS A 49 2.16 -15.61 -5.18
C HIS A 49 1.69 -17.07 -5.32
N LYS A 50 2.42 -18.03 -4.74
CA LYS A 50 2.05 -19.46 -4.73
C LYS A 50 1.16 -19.85 -3.56
N LEU A 51 1.03 -18.98 -2.57
CA LEU A 51 0.23 -19.24 -1.38
C LEU A 51 -1.26 -19.37 -1.77
N PRO A 52 -2.00 -20.36 -1.27
CA PRO A 52 -3.46 -20.41 -1.42
C PRO A 52 -4.14 -19.16 -0.84
N GLN A 53 -5.32 -18.81 -1.37
CA GLN A 53 -6.06 -17.63 -0.91
C GLN A 53 -6.47 -17.75 0.57
N GLU A 54 -6.72 -18.96 1.04
CA GLU A 54 -7.14 -19.28 2.41
C GLU A 54 -6.03 -18.92 3.38
N MET A 55 -4.81 -19.39 3.09
CA MET A 55 -3.62 -19.09 3.90
C MET A 55 -3.26 -17.61 3.86
N LEU A 56 -3.42 -16.95 2.70
CA LEU A 56 -3.22 -15.51 2.60
C LEU A 56 -4.27 -14.74 3.42
N GLY A 57 -5.51 -15.23 3.46
CA GLY A 57 -6.59 -14.69 4.29
C GLY A 57 -6.29 -14.80 5.78
N GLU A 58 -5.74 -15.93 6.24
CA GLU A 58 -5.33 -16.09 7.65
C GLU A 58 -4.18 -15.13 8.03
N ILE A 59 -3.21 -14.92 7.13
CA ILE A 59 -2.18 -13.90 7.33
C ILE A 59 -2.81 -12.50 7.45
N PHE A 60 -3.77 -12.17 6.58
CA PHE A 60 -4.43 -10.87 6.62
C PHE A 60 -5.23 -10.69 7.92
N LYS A 61 -5.92 -11.73 8.40
CA LYS A 61 -6.60 -11.69 9.70
C LYS A 61 -5.61 -11.47 10.83
N TYR A 62 -4.48 -12.17 10.83
CA TYR A 62 -3.44 -11.94 11.84
C TYR A 62 -2.93 -10.50 11.84
N VAL A 63 -2.75 -9.91 10.65
CA VAL A 63 -2.24 -8.54 10.49
C VAL A 63 -3.30 -7.47 10.77
N CYS A 64 -4.58 -7.72 10.48
CA CYS A 64 -5.66 -6.72 10.58
C CYS A 64 -6.51 -6.86 11.85
N CYS A 65 -6.51 -8.03 12.49
CA CYS A 65 -7.39 -8.39 13.60
C CYS A 65 -6.63 -8.91 14.84
N GLY A 66 -5.30 -8.74 14.88
CA GLY A 66 -4.45 -9.28 15.95
C GLY A 66 -4.74 -8.68 17.34
N ASP A 67 -4.78 -7.35 17.44
CA ASP A 67 -5.22 -6.61 18.63
C ASP A 67 -6.40 -5.70 18.24
N ILE A 68 -7.29 -5.42 19.20
CA ILE A 68 -8.39 -4.46 19.00
C ILE A 68 -7.77 -3.10 18.68
N GLY A 69 -8.23 -2.49 17.58
CA GLY A 69 -7.74 -1.17 17.17
C GLY A 69 -6.45 -1.20 16.34
N VAL A 70 -6.01 -2.35 15.82
CA VAL A 70 -4.91 -2.41 14.83
C VAL A 70 -5.18 -1.56 13.58
N ASN A 71 -6.45 -1.43 13.17
CA ASN A 71 -6.85 -0.37 12.26
C ASN A 71 -7.16 0.91 13.05
N CYS A 72 -6.18 1.81 13.09
CA CYS A 72 -6.16 3.07 13.81
C CYS A 72 -6.55 4.24 12.88
N ILE A 73 -7.76 4.78 13.01
CA ILE A 73 -8.23 5.95 12.24
C ILE A 73 -8.01 7.22 13.08
N TRP A 74 -6.75 7.67 13.20
CA TRP A 74 -6.38 8.92 13.88
C TRP A 74 -5.14 9.58 13.24
N GLU A 75 -5.09 10.91 13.27
CA GLU A 75 -4.16 11.75 12.50
C GLU A 75 -2.85 12.10 13.24
N ASP A 76 -2.80 11.92 14.56
CA ASP A 76 -1.71 12.42 15.43
C ASP A 76 -0.49 11.48 15.52
N GLY A 77 -0.32 10.63 14.50
CA GLY A 77 0.70 9.61 14.35
C GLY A 77 0.58 8.92 12.99
N LYS A 78 1.54 8.05 12.63
CA LYS A 78 1.42 7.26 11.38
C LYS A 78 0.14 6.44 11.44
N GLN A 79 -0.89 6.86 10.71
CA GLN A 79 -2.13 6.13 10.52
C GLN A 79 -1.81 4.66 10.21
N GLN A 80 -2.23 3.75 11.10
CA GLN A 80 -2.02 2.32 10.92
C GLN A 80 -3.31 1.72 10.39
N LEU A 81 -3.40 1.60 9.06
CA LEU A 81 -4.51 0.93 8.40
C LEU A 81 -3.99 -0.27 7.62
N PRO A 82 -3.61 -1.37 8.29
CA PRO A 82 -3.11 -2.56 7.60
C PRO A 82 -4.10 -3.05 6.54
N THR A 83 -5.40 -2.97 6.79
CA THR A 83 -6.44 -3.34 5.81
C THR A 83 -6.32 -2.54 4.51
N ILE A 84 -6.13 -1.22 4.62
CA ILE A 84 -5.93 -0.34 3.45
C ILE A 84 -4.56 -0.59 2.81
N THR A 85 -3.51 -0.74 3.60
CA THR A 85 -2.15 -1.01 3.11
C THR A 85 -2.10 -2.30 2.29
N LEU A 86 -2.67 -3.39 2.81
CA LEU A 86 -2.76 -4.68 2.11
C LEU A 86 -3.57 -4.55 0.82
N SER A 87 -4.66 -3.78 0.82
CA SER A 87 -5.50 -3.57 -0.37
C SER A 87 -4.76 -2.88 -1.53
N ARG A 88 -3.66 -2.16 -1.25
CA ARG A 88 -2.88 -1.41 -2.25
C ARG A 88 -1.74 -2.20 -2.88
N VAL A 89 -1.46 -3.42 -2.42
CA VAL A 89 -0.29 -4.20 -2.87
C VAL A 89 -0.46 -4.69 -4.31
N CYS A 90 -1.55 -5.40 -4.61
CA CYS A 90 -1.90 -5.81 -5.97
C CYS A 90 -3.39 -6.15 -6.07
N ILE A 91 -3.90 -6.34 -7.29
CA ILE A 91 -5.33 -6.64 -7.54
C ILE A 91 -5.82 -7.89 -6.80
N ARG A 92 -4.96 -8.92 -6.66
CA ARG A 92 -5.30 -10.14 -5.93
C ARG A 92 -5.52 -9.85 -4.43
N TRP A 93 -4.66 -9.02 -3.84
CA TRP A 93 -4.76 -8.66 -2.43
C TRP A 93 -5.96 -7.74 -2.21
N TYR A 94 -6.18 -6.78 -3.10
CA TYR A 94 -7.37 -5.94 -3.10
C TYR A 94 -8.65 -6.79 -3.08
N ASN A 95 -8.79 -7.74 -4.01
CA ASN A 95 -9.97 -8.61 -4.10
C ASN A 95 -10.15 -9.44 -2.82
N LEU A 96 -9.06 -10.02 -2.30
CA LEU A 96 -9.10 -10.83 -1.09
C LEU A 96 -9.52 -10.00 0.14
N VAL A 97 -8.91 -8.82 0.33
CA VAL A 97 -9.24 -7.92 1.44
C VAL A 97 -10.72 -7.50 1.40
N ASN A 98 -11.26 -7.18 0.21
CA ASN A 98 -12.68 -6.81 0.07
C ASN A 98 -13.65 -8.00 0.20
N SER A 99 -13.16 -9.23 0.03
CA SER A 99 -13.97 -10.45 0.16
C SER A 99 -14.16 -10.93 1.60
N ILE A 100 -13.36 -10.41 2.55
CA ILE A 100 -13.36 -10.84 3.96
C ILE A 100 -13.86 -9.67 4.84
N PRO A 101 -15.17 -9.61 5.17
CA PRO A 101 -15.74 -8.52 5.96
C PRO A 101 -15.10 -8.35 7.35
N GLY A 102 -14.65 -9.46 7.95
CA GLY A 102 -13.99 -9.44 9.26
C GLY A 102 -12.75 -8.55 9.34
N LEU A 103 -12.01 -8.36 8.23
CA LEU A 103 -10.84 -7.48 8.21
C LEU A 103 -11.19 -6.01 8.43
N TRP A 104 -12.43 -5.63 8.13
CA TRP A 104 -12.96 -4.27 8.25
C TRP A 104 -13.75 -4.05 9.54
N SER A 105 -13.82 -5.07 10.39
CA SER A 105 -14.74 -5.10 11.52
C SER A 105 -14.08 -4.76 12.86
N SER A 106 -12.75 -4.69 12.93
CA SER A 106 -12.03 -4.21 14.12
C SER A 106 -11.21 -2.98 13.78
N PHE A 107 -11.60 -1.85 14.35
CA PHE A 107 -10.94 -0.56 14.12
C PHE A 107 -11.20 0.41 15.28
N GLY A 108 -10.45 1.51 15.33
CA GLY A 108 -10.63 2.55 16.33
C GLY A 108 -10.76 3.94 15.72
N ILE A 109 -11.55 4.81 16.37
CA ILE A 109 -11.77 6.22 15.98
C ILE A 109 -11.56 7.24 17.10
N ARG A 110 -10.99 8.40 16.76
CA ARG A 110 -10.75 9.50 17.70
C ARG A 110 -11.84 10.52 17.44
N ASP A 111 -12.53 10.90 18.51
CA ASP A 111 -13.65 11.83 18.47
C ASP A 111 -13.14 13.26 18.25
N SER A 112 -12.83 13.63 17.00
CA SER A 112 -12.61 15.05 16.66
C SER A 112 -12.52 15.44 15.19
N ASP A 113 -12.26 14.54 14.23
CA ASP A 113 -11.89 14.99 12.87
C ASP A 113 -12.83 14.49 11.77
N SER A 114 -13.32 15.45 10.97
CA SER A 114 -14.19 15.24 9.81
C SER A 114 -13.60 14.29 8.76
N ALA A 115 -12.27 14.25 8.63
CA ALA A 115 -11.56 13.35 7.72
C ALA A 115 -11.72 11.86 8.10
N ASN A 116 -11.86 11.55 9.40
CA ASN A 116 -12.02 10.19 9.91
C ASN A 116 -13.38 9.59 9.54
N PHE A 117 -14.39 10.40 9.21
CA PHE A 117 -15.73 9.91 8.84
C PHE A 117 -15.73 9.15 7.52
N SER A 118 -14.92 9.57 6.54
CA SER A 118 -14.84 8.86 5.25
C SER A 118 -14.29 7.44 5.38
N LEU A 119 -13.32 7.25 6.28
CA LEU A 119 -12.72 5.95 6.57
C LEU A 119 -13.62 5.13 7.50
N PHE A 120 -14.23 5.77 8.48
CA PHE A 120 -15.25 5.14 9.32
C PHE A 120 -16.38 4.54 8.48
N ASP A 121 -16.93 5.32 7.55
CA ASP A 121 -17.99 4.89 6.64
C ASP A 121 -17.54 3.74 5.75
N LEU A 122 -16.32 3.82 5.21
CA LEU A 122 -15.74 2.73 4.42
C LEU A 122 -15.62 1.43 5.22
N PHE A 123 -15.16 1.50 6.47
CA PHE A 123 -15.04 0.32 7.34
C PHE A 123 -16.41 -0.25 7.72
N LEU A 124 -17.41 0.59 7.99
CA LEU A 124 -18.79 0.15 8.22
C LEU A 124 -19.42 -0.51 7.00
N GLU A 125 -19.23 0.06 5.81
CA GLU A 125 -19.72 -0.50 4.55
C GLU A 125 -19.08 -1.87 4.28
N ARG A 126 -17.75 -1.96 4.43
CA ARG A 126 -16.98 -3.17 4.09
C ARG A 126 -17.11 -4.29 5.11
N SER A 127 -17.41 -3.97 6.37
CA SER A 127 -17.71 -4.97 7.41
C SER A 127 -19.07 -5.65 7.21
N ARG A 128 -19.95 -5.12 6.35
CA ARG A 128 -21.24 -5.71 5.95
C ARG A 128 -22.12 -6.11 7.14
N SER A 129 -22.33 -7.40 7.38
CA SER A 129 -23.12 -7.93 8.50
C SER A 129 -22.25 -8.52 9.61
N HIS A 130 -20.93 -8.34 9.54
CA HIS A 130 -20.01 -8.88 10.53
C HIS A 130 -20.08 -8.05 11.82
N PRO A 131 -19.91 -8.69 13.00
CA PRO A 131 -19.86 -7.98 14.27
C PRO A 131 -18.67 -7.01 14.31
N ILE A 132 -18.92 -5.78 14.77
CA ILE A 132 -17.96 -4.69 14.85
C ILE A 132 -17.37 -4.64 16.26
N ASP A 133 -16.06 -4.51 16.31
CA ASP A 133 -15.27 -4.24 17.49
C ASP A 133 -14.64 -2.84 17.34
N LEU A 134 -15.15 -1.87 18.12
CA LEU A 134 -14.78 -0.47 18.01
C LEU A 134 -14.15 0.03 19.29
N THR A 135 -12.94 0.57 19.17
CA THR A 135 -12.31 1.33 20.26
C THR A 135 -12.41 2.83 20.00
N ILE A 136 -13.05 3.54 20.91
CA ILE A 136 -13.11 5.00 20.90
C ILE A 136 -12.07 5.50 21.90
N SER A 137 -11.08 6.26 21.42
CA SER A 137 -10.10 6.91 22.29
C SER A 137 -10.49 8.37 22.49
N ASP A 138 -10.84 8.72 23.73
CA ASP A 138 -11.14 10.09 24.16
C ASP A 138 -9.99 10.62 25.02
N PHE A 139 -9.36 11.70 24.58
CA PHE A 139 -8.37 12.46 25.36
C PHE A 139 -8.80 13.91 25.60
N ARG A 140 -10.01 14.30 25.21
CA ARG A 140 -10.50 15.66 25.39
C ARG A 140 -11.73 15.66 26.28
N SER A 141 -11.46 15.91 27.56
CA SER A 141 -12.41 16.45 28.52
C SER A 141 -12.97 17.80 28.04
N LYS A 142 -13.95 17.76 27.14
CA LYS A 142 -14.99 18.79 26.96
C LYS A 142 -15.98 18.33 25.90
N LEU A 143 -17.15 17.94 26.41
CA LEU A 143 -18.45 17.87 25.74
C LEU A 143 -18.54 18.76 24.50
N HIS A 144 -18.59 18.13 23.32
CA HIS A 144 -19.30 18.69 22.20
C HIS A 144 -20.23 17.60 21.65
N THR A 145 -21.42 17.55 22.23
CA THR A 145 -22.56 16.83 21.68
C THR A 145 -22.97 17.48 20.37
N ASP A 146 -22.38 17.02 19.27
CA ASP A 146 -22.99 17.04 17.94
C ASP A 146 -22.19 16.09 17.09
N SER A 147 -22.63 14.84 16.94
CA SER A 147 -21.93 13.95 16.03
C SER A 147 -22.86 12.95 15.38
N LEU A 148 -22.89 12.99 14.04
CA LEU A 148 -23.51 11.99 13.17
C LEU A 148 -22.94 10.59 13.43
N SER A 149 -21.75 10.48 14.04
CA SER A 149 -21.20 9.21 14.52
C SER A 149 -22.10 8.57 15.58
N SER A 150 -22.76 9.33 16.45
CA SER A 150 -23.73 8.81 17.42
C SER A 150 -24.95 8.20 16.73
N LEU A 151 -25.46 8.81 15.65
CA LEU A 151 -26.59 8.26 14.88
C LEU A 151 -26.19 6.98 14.11
N LYS A 152 -25.01 6.94 13.50
CA LYS A 152 -24.50 5.71 12.86
C LYS A 152 -24.13 4.63 13.87
N LEU A 153 -23.70 5.02 15.08
CA LEU A 153 -23.51 4.10 16.20
C LEU A 153 -24.82 3.42 16.58
N ILE A 154 -25.88 4.22 16.70
CA ILE A 154 -27.22 3.76 17.04
C ILE A 154 -27.81 2.90 15.91
N GLU A 155 -27.62 3.29 14.65
CA GLU A 155 -28.13 2.54 13.49
C GLU A 155 -27.48 1.15 13.35
N ASN A 156 -26.19 1.03 13.68
CA ASN A 156 -25.48 -0.25 13.67
C ASN A 156 -25.46 -0.91 15.07
N SER A 157 -26.27 -0.44 16.02
CA SER A 157 -26.29 -0.88 17.44
C SER A 157 -26.37 -2.40 17.63
N ASN A 158 -26.99 -3.11 16.70
CA ASN A 158 -27.13 -4.56 16.71
C ASN A 158 -25.87 -5.33 16.29
N ARG A 159 -24.83 -4.63 15.81
CA ARG A 159 -23.59 -5.22 15.28
C ARG A 159 -22.40 -5.06 16.22
N TRP A 160 -22.44 -4.20 17.23
CA TRP A 160 -21.32 -4.00 18.16
C TRP A 160 -21.17 -5.20 19.10
N ARG A 161 -19.94 -5.58 19.40
CA ARG A 161 -19.57 -6.47 20.50
C ARG A 161 -19.06 -5.67 21.69
#